data_AF-A0A9Q9A1V8-F1
#
_entry.id   AF-A0A9Q9A1V8-F1
#
_cell.length_a   1.000
_cell.length_b   1.000
_cell.length_c   1.000
_cell.angle_alpha   90.00
_cell.angle_beta   90.00
_cell.angle_gamma   90.00
#
_symmetry.space_group_name_H-M   'P 1'
#
loop_
_entity.id
_entity.type
_entity.pdbx_description
1 polymer ?
#
loop_
_entity_poly.entity_id
_entity_poly.type
_entity_poly.pdbx_seq_one_letter_code
_entity_poly.pdbx_strand_id
1 'polypeptide(L)'
;MNDAYENALRTVADSYEAELARWGGKSLARVATIVASSGSFFTRLRDGGTFSVANLEKFNNWFRLPANWPNRTIPSDAAVALASMGRPPLPASTLPHPYRTNDAPVVCDRATVSQAICS
;
A
#
# COMPACT_ATOMS: atom_id res chain seq x y z
N MET A 1 15.05 -3.70 -7.17
CA MET A 1 13.83 -3.00 -6.67
C MET A 1 12.86 -4.08 -6.20
N ASN A 2 11.89 -3.79 -5.34
CA ASN A 2 11.01 -4.84 -4.81
C ASN A 2 9.83 -5.08 -5.77
N ASP A 3 9.66 -6.31 -6.26
CA ASP A 3 8.62 -6.71 -7.21
C ASP A 3 7.21 -6.29 -6.77
N ALA A 4 6.98 -6.23 -5.45
CA ALA A 4 5.71 -5.78 -4.87
C ALA A 4 5.37 -4.32 -5.25
N TYR A 5 6.36 -3.42 -5.27
CA TYR A 5 6.14 -2.01 -5.63
C TYR A 5 5.94 -1.83 -7.13
N GLU A 6 6.63 -2.63 -7.94
CA GLU A 6 6.44 -2.60 -9.39
C GLU A 6 5.03 -3.08 -9.76
N ASN A 7 4.59 -4.19 -9.13
CA ASN A 7 3.25 -4.71 -9.33
C ASN A 7 2.17 -3.72 -8.87
N ALA A 8 2.35 -3.09 -7.71
CA ALA A 8 1.41 -2.08 -7.22
C ALA A 8 1.30 -0.89 -8.19
N LEU A 9 2.43 -0.41 -8.73
CA LEU A 9 2.42 0.72 -9.67
C LEU A 9 1.80 0.33 -11.03
N ARG A 10 1.97 -0.93 -11.47
CA ARG A 10 1.26 -1.48 -12.63
C ARG A 10 -0.26 -1.52 -12.39
N THR A 11 -0.71 -2.03 -11.25
CA THR A 11 -2.14 -2.04 -10.89
C THR A 11 -2.76 -0.64 -10.90
N VAL A 12 -2.04 0.37 -10.39
CA VAL A 12 -2.50 1.77 -10.45
C VAL A 12 -2.57 2.27 -11.89
N ALA A 13 -1.58 1.95 -12.72
CA ALA A 13 -1.57 2.33 -14.13
C ALA A 13 -2.74 1.71 -14.89
N ASP A 14 -2.98 0.40 -14.70
CA ASP A 14 -4.08 -0.33 -15.34
C ASP A 14 -5.45 0.23 -14.90
N SER A 15 -5.60 0.51 -13.61
CA SER A 15 -6.83 1.13 -13.06
C SER A 15 -7.06 2.52 -13.66
N TYR A 16 -5.99 3.30 -13.85
CA TYR A 16 -6.09 4.62 -14.45
C TYR A 16 -6.47 4.53 -15.94
N GLU A 17 -5.93 3.57 -16.70
CA GLU A 17 -6.31 3.34 -18.09
C GLU A 17 -7.76 2.88 -18.23
N ALA A 18 -8.24 2.03 -17.32
CA ALA A 18 -9.64 1.63 -17.27
C ALA A 18 -10.57 2.84 -17.05
N GLU A 19 -10.24 3.73 -16.12
CA GLU A 19 -11.01 4.97 -15.91
C GLU A 19 -10.87 5.95 -17.08
N LEU A 20 -9.70 6.03 -17.71
CA LEU A 20 -9.45 6.86 -18.89
C LEU A 20 -10.33 6.41 -20.06
N ALA A 21 -10.49 5.11 -20.28
CA ALA A 21 -11.34 4.55 -21.32
C ALA A 21 -12.83 4.86 -21.10
N ARG A 22 -13.27 4.98 -19.84
CA ARG A 22 -14.68 5.23 -19.48
C ARG A 22 -15.04 6.70 -19.50
N TRP A 23 -14.16 7.56 -19.01
CA TRP A 23 -14.46 8.97 -18.74
C TRP A 23 -13.67 9.95 -19.62
N GLY A 24 -12.67 9.47 -20.35
CA GLY A 24 -11.71 10.33 -21.07
C GLY A 24 -10.75 11.05 -20.12
N GLY A 25 -9.77 11.78 -20.65
CA GLY A 25 -8.81 12.53 -19.84
C GLY A 25 -7.38 12.52 -20.38
N LYS A 26 -6.41 12.69 -19.46
CA LYS A 26 -4.98 12.73 -19.80
C LYS A 26 -4.44 11.30 -19.94
N SER A 27 -3.73 11.01 -21.02
CA SER A 27 -3.06 9.73 -21.20
C SER A 27 -2.00 9.47 -20.13
N LEU A 28 -1.69 8.19 -19.86
CA LEU A 28 -0.61 7.82 -18.93
C LEU A 28 0.74 8.42 -19.32
N ALA A 29 1.05 8.52 -20.62
CA ALA A 29 2.26 9.17 -21.10
C ALA A 29 2.31 10.65 -20.69
N ARG A 30 1.18 11.35 -20.75
CA ARG A 30 1.09 12.75 -20.30
C ARG A 30 1.23 12.86 -18.78
N VAL A 31 0.59 11.98 -18.02
CA VAL A 31 0.74 11.92 -16.56
C VAL A 31 2.19 11.67 -16.18
N ALA A 32 2.85 10.69 -16.80
CA ALA A 32 4.24 10.36 -16.53
C ALA A 32 5.21 11.52 -16.86
N THR A 33 4.89 12.30 -17.88
CA THR A 33 5.63 13.52 -18.20
C THR A 33 5.45 14.59 -17.11
N ILE A 34 4.24 14.76 -16.59
CA ILE A 34 3.95 15.74 -15.52
C ILE A 34 4.64 15.36 -14.21
N VAL A 35 4.59 14.07 -13.84
CA VAL A 35 5.02 13.60 -12.53
C VAL A 35 6.52 13.33 -12.47
N ALA A 36 7.08 12.72 -13.51
CA ALA A 36 8.45 12.20 -13.52
C ALA A 36 9.29 12.72 -14.70
N SER A 37 8.77 13.68 -15.48
CA SER A 37 9.43 14.20 -16.69
C SER A 37 9.80 13.09 -17.69
N SER A 38 9.04 11.99 -17.72
CA SER A 38 9.34 10.82 -18.55
C SER A 38 8.06 10.20 -19.12
N GLY A 39 7.68 10.58 -20.35
CA GLY A 39 6.47 10.08 -20.98
C GLY A 39 6.46 8.58 -21.28
N SER A 40 7.64 7.96 -21.41
CA SER A 40 7.80 6.51 -21.65
C SER A 40 7.87 5.68 -20.37
N PHE A 41 7.64 6.28 -19.19
CA PHE A 41 7.79 5.60 -17.90
C PHE A 41 6.92 4.34 -17.79
N PHE A 42 5.61 4.45 -18.03
CA PHE A 42 4.70 3.32 -17.88
C PHE A 42 4.89 2.25 -18.97
N THR A 43 5.32 2.64 -20.18
CA THR A 43 5.74 1.68 -21.21
C THR A 43 6.91 0.84 -20.70
N ARG A 44 7.97 1.50 -20.20
CA ARG A 44 9.13 0.79 -19.63
C ARG A 44 8.76 -0.07 -18.44
N LEU A 45 7.89 0.41 -17.55
CA LEU A 45 7.42 -0.36 -16.40
C LEU A 45 6.71 -1.66 -16.83
N ARG A 46 5.91 -1.60 -17.89
CA ARG A 46 5.22 -2.76 -18.46
C ARG A 46 6.20 -3.74 -19.11
N ASP A 47 7.24 -3.23 -19.75
CA ASP A 47 8.30 -4.03 -20.39
C ASP A 47 9.31 -4.63 -19.38
N GLY A 48 9.06 -4.50 -18.07
CA GLY A 48 9.94 -5.02 -17.02
C GLY A 48 11.09 -4.09 -16.63
N GLY A 49 11.02 -2.82 -17.02
CA GLY A 49 12.01 -1.80 -16.68
C GLY A 49 11.95 -1.35 -15.22
N THR A 50 13.12 -1.06 -14.65
CA THR A 50 13.26 -0.57 -13.28
C THR A 50 13.00 0.94 -13.16
N PHE A 51 12.65 1.41 -11.96
CA PHE A 51 12.52 2.84 -11.64
C PHE A 51 13.27 3.20 -10.36
N SER A 52 13.33 4.49 -10.03
CA SER A 52 13.92 4.95 -8.76
C SER A 52 12.84 5.07 -7.68
N VAL A 53 13.24 4.95 -6.41
CA VAL A 53 12.34 5.18 -5.26
C VAL A 53 11.75 6.60 -5.31
N ALA A 54 12.54 7.60 -5.73
CA ALA A 54 12.05 8.96 -5.91
C ALA A 54 10.90 9.06 -6.94
N ASN A 55 10.93 8.28 -8.02
CA ASN A 55 9.82 8.25 -8.98
C ASN A 55 8.60 7.54 -8.38
N LEU A 56 8.81 6.46 -7.61
CA LEU A 56 7.73 5.78 -6.89
C LEU A 56 6.99 6.75 -5.97
N GLU A 57 7.71 7.52 -5.15
CA GLU A 57 7.12 8.50 -4.23
C GLU A 57 6.35 9.60 -4.96
N LYS A 58 6.89 10.11 -6.07
CA LYS A 58 6.20 11.10 -6.90
C LYS A 58 4.87 10.56 -7.43
N PHE A 59 4.86 9.36 -7.98
CA PHE A 59 3.64 8.73 -8.49
C PHE A 59 2.65 8.41 -7.36
N ASN A 60 3.12 7.86 -6.24
CA ASN A 60 2.29 7.57 -5.07
C ASN A 60 1.60 8.85 -4.57
N ASN A 61 2.34 9.95 -4.42
CA ASN A 61 1.78 11.23 -3.98
C ASN A 61 0.78 11.80 -4.99
N TRP A 62 1.06 11.69 -6.29
CA TRP A 62 0.18 12.21 -7.33
C TRP A 62 -1.14 11.42 -7.42
N PHE A 63 -1.08 10.09 -7.43
CA PHE A 63 -2.27 9.24 -7.55
C PHE A 63 -3.11 9.18 -6.26
N ARG A 64 -2.57 9.60 -5.11
CA ARG A 64 -3.35 9.75 -3.87
C ARG A 64 -4.32 10.92 -3.88
N LEU A 65 -4.23 11.83 -4.85
CA LEU A 65 -5.17 12.94 -4.98
C LEU A 65 -6.33 12.54 -5.90
N PRO A 66 -7.58 12.47 -5.41
CA PRO A 66 -8.72 12.07 -6.23
C PRO A 66 -8.89 12.96 -7.47
N ALA A 67 -8.59 14.26 -7.37
CA ALA A 67 -8.66 15.21 -8.48
C ALA A 67 -7.79 14.86 -9.71
N ASN A 68 -6.81 13.98 -9.53
CA ASN A 68 -5.92 13.52 -10.59
C ASN A 68 -6.48 12.33 -11.38
N TRP A 69 -7.60 11.75 -10.92
CA TRP A 69 -8.28 10.64 -11.59
C TRP A 69 -9.33 11.16 -12.59
N PRO A 70 -9.59 10.43 -13.69
CA PRO A 70 -10.58 10.83 -14.72
C PRO A 70 -11.96 11.19 -14.15
N ASN A 71 -12.49 10.36 -13.25
CA ASN A 71 -13.79 10.59 -12.58
C ASN A 71 -13.64 11.19 -11.17
N ARG A 72 -12.50 11.82 -10.88
CA ARG A 72 -12.19 12.43 -9.58
C ARG A 72 -12.32 11.48 -8.37
N THR A 73 -12.26 10.17 -8.62
CA THR A 73 -12.47 9.11 -7.64
C THR A 73 -11.37 8.08 -7.82
N ILE A 74 -10.81 7.59 -6.72
CA ILE A 74 -9.77 6.55 -6.74
C ILE A 74 -10.46 5.18 -6.79
N PRO A 75 -10.25 4.36 -7.83
CA PRO A 75 -10.76 2.99 -7.88
C PRO A 75 -10.24 2.15 -6.71
N SER A 76 -11.03 1.18 -6.24
CA SER A 76 -10.69 0.35 -5.07
C SER A 76 -9.36 -0.39 -5.25
N ASP A 77 -9.12 -0.97 -6.42
CA ASP A 77 -7.88 -1.71 -6.72
C ASP A 77 -6.65 -0.80 -6.65
N ALA A 78 -6.77 0.41 -7.20
CA ALA A 78 -5.73 1.42 -7.11
C ALA A 78 -5.51 1.89 -5.67
N ALA A 79 -6.58 2.06 -4.87
CA ALA A 79 -6.46 2.46 -3.47
C ALA A 79 -5.69 1.43 -2.63
N VAL A 80 -5.95 0.14 -2.84
CA VAL A 80 -5.22 -0.97 -2.19
C VAL A 80 -3.75 -0.95 -2.59
N ALA A 81 -3.45 -0.78 -3.89
CA ALA A 81 -2.09 -0.68 -4.39
C ALA A 81 -1.34 0.56 -3.86
N LEU A 82 -1.99 1.71 -3.76
CA LEU A 82 -1.41 2.94 -3.17
C LEU A 82 -1.15 2.79 -1.68
N ALA A 83 -1.94 1.99 -0.97
CA ALA A 83 -1.70 1.68 0.44
C ALA A 83 -0.47 0.78 0.63
N SER A 84 -0.22 -0.16 -0.28
CA SER A 84 0.95 -1.06 -0.19
C SER A 84 2.26 -0.37 -0.55
N MET A 85 2.25 0.67 -1.40
CA MET A 85 3.45 1.45 -1.80
C MET A 85 4.09 2.27 -0.67
N GLY A 86 3.46 2.38 0.50
CA GLY A 86 4.01 3.05 1.70
C GLY A 86 4.35 2.10 2.85
N ARG A 87 4.10 0.80 2.68
CA ARG A 87 4.40 -0.23 3.68
C ARG A 87 5.57 -1.05 3.16
N PRO A 88 6.63 -1.30 3.96
CA PRO A 88 7.62 -2.29 3.56
C PRO A 88 6.87 -3.59 3.23
N PRO A 89 7.09 -4.21 2.05
CA PRO A 89 6.46 -5.46 1.70
C PRO A 89 6.86 -6.45 2.78
N LEU A 90 5.86 -6.93 3.52
CA LEU A 90 6.10 -7.92 4.54
C LEU A 90 6.73 -9.12 3.82
N PRO A 91 7.89 -9.62 4.26
CA PRO A 91 8.48 -10.80 3.65
C PRO A 91 7.44 -11.93 3.71
N ALA A 92 7.27 -12.65 2.61
CA ALA A 92 6.31 -13.73 2.41
C ALA A 92 6.48 -14.93 3.39
N SER A 93 7.35 -14.82 4.38
CA SER A 93 7.66 -15.85 5.38
C SER A 93 6.99 -15.64 6.74
N THR A 94 6.06 -14.70 6.89
CA THR A 94 5.41 -14.47 8.19
C THR A 94 4.04 -15.15 8.27
N LEU A 95 4.05 -16.49 8.19
CA LEU A 95 2.94 -17.35 8.66
C LEU A 95 3.42 -18.12 9.91
N PRO A 96 2.48 -18.55 10.76
CA PRO A 96 2.41 -18.24 12.17
C PRO A 96 3.51 -18.95 12.95
N HIS A 97 4.25 -18.23 13.79
CA HIS A 97 5.00 -18.91 14.84
C HIS A 97 3.98 -19.50 15.82
N PRO A 98 3.90 -20.83 15.99
CA PRO A 98 3.19 -21.40 17.12
C PRO A 98 3.96 -20.95 18.36
N TYR A 99 3.37 -20.07 19.17
CA TYR A 99 3.89 -19.81 20.51
C TYR A 99 3.72 -21.10 21.32
N ARG A 100 4.76 -21.93 21.27
CA ARG A 100 4.94 -23.09 22.13
C ARG A 100 5.58 -22.58 23.43
N THR A 101 4.75 -22.57 24.46
CA THR A 101 5.07 -22.83 25.88
C THR A 101 6.09 -21.91 26.55
N ASN A 102 5.61 -21.00 27.39
CA ASN A 102 6.06 -20.81 28.78
C ASN A 102 5.32 -19.61 29.41
N ASP A 103 4.05 -19.79 29.75
CA ASP A 103 3.43 -18.96 30.79
C ASP A 103 3.69 -19.63 32.13
N ALA A 104 4.64 -19.07 32.87
CA ALA A 104 4.78 -19.33 34.29
C ALA A 104 3.47 -18.90 34.99
N PRO A 105 2.89 -19.71 35.89
CA PRO A 105 1.75 -19.25 36.67
C PRO A 105 2.21 -18.10 37.56
N VAL A 106 1.72 -16.89 37.27
CA VAL A 106 1.80 -15.75 38.18
C VAL A 106 0.98 -16.12 39.42
N VAL A 107 1.66 -16.61 40.45
CA VAL A 107 1.11 -16.78 41.79
C VAL A 107 0.90 -15.39 42.36
N CYS A 108 -0.32 -14.88 42.27
CA CYS A 108 -0.75 -13.72 43.06
C CYS A 108 -0.93 -14.17 44.52
N ASP A 109 0.14 -14.08 45.31
CA ASP A 109 0.07 -14.26 46.76
C ASP A 109 -0.55 -12.99 47.37
N ARG A 110 -1.88 -13.01 47.56
CA ARG A 110 -2.64 -11.94 48.22
C ARG A 110 -2.83 -12.29 49.68
N ALA A 111 -1.82 -12.03 50.49
CA ALA A 111 -1.93 -12.10 51.95
C ALA A 111 -2.37 -10.74 52.55
N THR A 112 -3.58 -10.74 53.11
CA THR A 112 -4.05 -9.95 54.26
C THR A 112 -4.52 -8.50 54.07
N VAL A 113 -5.84 -8.33 53.94
CA VAL A 113 -6.63 -7.48 54.86
C VAL A 113 -7.93 -8.22 55.18
N SER A 114 -8.09 -8.55 56.46
CA SER A 114 -9.22 -9.25 57.05
C SER A 114 -10.43 -8.32 57.30
N GLN A 115 -11.63 -8.92 57.19
CA GLN A 115 -12.90 -8.58 57.85
C GLN A 115 -13.65 -7.32 57.36
N ALA A 116 -14.97 -7.29 57.16
CA ALA A 116 -16.06 -8.26 57.32
C ALA A 116 -17.26 -7.79 56.46
N ILE A 117 -18.16 -8.73 56.13
CA ILE A 117 -19.37 -8.54 55.31
C ILE A 117 -20.62 -8.49 56.22
N CYS A 118 -21.60 -7.67 55.81
CA CYS A 118 -23.06 -7.69 56.10
C CYS A 118 -23.56 -7.34 57.52
N SER A 119 -24.45 -6.34 57.60
CA SER A 119 -25.90 -6.49 57.41
C SER A 119 -26.55 -5.16 57.07
#